data_AF-A0A3C2E3P8-F1
#
_entry.id   AF-A0A3C2E3P8-F1
#
_cell.length_a   1.000
_cell.length_b   1.000
_cell.length_c   1.000
_cell.angle_alpha   90.00
_cell.angle_beta   90.00
_cell.angle_gamma   90.00
#
_symmetry.space_group_name_H-M   'P 1'
#
loop_
_entity.id
_entity.type
_entity.pdbx_description
1 polymer ?
#
loop_
_entity_poly.entity_id
_entity_poly.type
_entity_poly.pdbx_seq_one_letter_code
_entity_poly.pdbx_strand_id
1 'polypeptide(L)'
;MSFKDLGLSPAILDALDAAGYTEPTPIQAGAIPVALSGRDVLGIAQTGTGKTASFTLPLIEKLMNGRAKARMPRSLIITPTRELAAQVAENFEKYAANTKLTMALLIGGVAFGPQEQVLNRGADVLVATPGRLLDQFERGKILLADVQVMVVDEADR
;
A
#
# COMPACT_ATOMS: atom_id res chain seq x y z
N MET A 1 -22.80 -9.58 2.16
CA MET A 1 -21.41 -10.04 2.45
C MET A 1 -20.71 -8.87 3.10
N SER A 2 -20.04 -9.09 4.23
CA SER A 2 -19.38 -8.04 5.00
C SER A 2 -17.85 -8.13 4.87
N PHE A 3 -17.11 -7.12 5.30
CA PHE A 3 -15.64 -7.20 5.37
C PHE A 3 -15.13 -8.33 6.29
N LYS A 4 -15.92 -8.71 7.30
CA LYS A 4 -15.60 -9.82 8.22
C LYS A 4 -15.51 -11.17 7.51
N ASP A 5 -16.18 -11.30 6.37
CA ASP A 5 -16.19 -12.52 5.56
C ASP A 5 -14.97 -12.64 4.63
N LEU A 6 -14.11 -11.60 4.58
CA LEU A 6 -12.98 -11.54 3.64
C LEU A 6 -11.65 -12.05 4.19
N GLY A 7 -11.61 -12.48 5.47
CA GLY A 7 -10.40 -13.03 6.09
C GLY A 7 -9.40 -11.98 6.60
N LEU A 8 -9.87 -10.76 6.90
CA LEU A 8 -9.06 -9.68 7.47
C LEU A 8 -8.98 -9.79 9.00
N SER A 9 -7.86 -9.36 9.58
CA SER A 9 -7.66 -9.33 11.04
C SER A 9 -8.56 -8.31 11.75
N PRO A 10 -8.84 -8.51 13.05
CA PRO A 10 -9.65 -7.57 13.85
C PRO A 10 -9.13 -6.12 13.80
N ALA A 11 -7.81 -5.93 13.80
CA ALA A 11 -7.22 -4.59 13.75
C ALA A 11 -7.63 -3.81 12.49
N ILE A 12 -7.66 -4.48 11.34
CA ILE A 12 -8.09 -3.90 10.06
C ILE A 12 -9.60 -3.69 10.06
N LEU A 13 -10.37 -4.66 10.55
CA LEU A 13 -11.83 -4.56 10.61
C LEU A 13 -12.28 -3.36 11.48
N ASP A 14 -11.66 -3.17 12.64
CA ASP A 14 -11.94 -2.03 13.51
C ASP A 14 -11.59 -0.69 12.84
N ALA A 15 -10.52 -0.65 12.03
CA ALA A 15 -10.12 0.53 11.28
C ALA A 15 -11.11 0.85 10.14
N LEU A 16 -11.63 -0.19 9.46
CA LEU A 16 -12.67 -0.05 8.45
C LEU A 16 -13.98 0.46 9.04
N ASP A 17 -14.41 -0.13 10.17
CA ASP A 17 -15.62 0.30 10.89
C ASP A 17 -15.50 1.77 11.33
N ALA A 18 -14.35 2.18 11.89
CA ALA A 18 -14.08 3.56 12.27
C ALA A 18 -14.05 4.54 11.08
N ALA A 19 -13.61 4.07 9.91
CA ALA A 19 -13.61 4.84 8.67
C ALA A 19 -14.98 4.83 7.95
N GLY A 20 -15.99 4.15 8.49
CA GLY A 20 -17.36 4.10 7.95
C GLY A 20 -17.56 3.12 6.79
N TYR A 21 -16.66 2.14 6.62
CA TYR A 21 -16.79 1.10 5.60
C TYR A 21 -17.72 -0.01 6.11
N THR A 22 -18.84 -0.24 5.43
CA THR A 22 -19.83 -1.24 5.85
C THR A 22 -19.79 -2.51 5.00
N GLU A 23 -19.80 -2.36 3.67
CA GLU A 23 -19.86 -3.47 2.72
C GLU A 23 -18.74 -3.36 1.68
N PRO A 24 -18.09 -4.49 1.32
CA PRO A 24 -17.09 -4.49 0.28
C PRO A 24 -17.73 -4.32 -1.10
N THR A 25 -17.08 -3.54 -1.96
CA THR A 25 -17.45 -3.44 -3.37
C THR A 25 -17.16 -4.75 -4.11
N PRO A 26 -17.73 -5.02 -5.30
CA PRO A 26 -17.50 -6.26 -6.03
C PRO A 26 -16.01 -6.54 -6.30
N ILE A 27 -15.21 -5.51 -6.60
CA ILE A 27 -13.77 -5.67 -6.81
C ILE A 27 -13.02 -5.99 -5.51
N GLN A 28 -13.47 -5.49 -4.36
CA GLN A 28 -12.91 -5.82 -3.04
C GLN A 28 -13.24 -7.25 -2.65
N ALA A 29 -14.52 -7.65 -2.76
CA ALA A 29 -14.98 -8.99 -2.45
C ALA A 29 -14.29 -10.07 -3.33
N GLY A 30 -14.03 -9.75 -4.60
CA GLY A 30 -13.33 -10.64 -5.52
C GLY A 30 -11.82 -10.69 -5.35
N ALA A 31 -11.17 -9.54 -5.07
CA ALA A 31 -9.70 -9.46 -5.05
C ALA A 31 -9.09 -9.78 -3.68
N ILE A 32 -9.70 -9.33 -2.58
CA ILE A 32 -9.08 -9.40 -1.24
C ILE A 32 -8.79 -10.85 -0.83
N PRO A 33 -9.73 -11.81 -0.90
CA PRO A 33 -9.44 -13.20 -0.50
C PRO A 33 -8.38 -13.86 -1.40
N VAL A 34 -8.34 -13.50 -2.68
CA VAL A 34 -7.35 -14.03 -3.63
C VAL A 34 -5.95 -13.49 -3.30
N ALA A 35 -5.83 -12.19 -3.04
CA ALA A 35 -4.56 -11.57 -2.65
C ALA A 35 -4.06 -12.11 -1.30
N LEU A 36 -4.95 -12.32 -0.33
CA LEU A 36 -4.60 -12.94 0.96
C LEU A 36 -4.08 -14.38 0.82
N SER A 37 -4.54 -15.11 -0.20
CA SER A 37 -4.00 -16.45 -0.51
C SER A 37 -2.59 -16.44 -1.12
N GLY A 38 -1.99 -15.26 -1.31
CA GLY A 38 -0.64 -15.10 -1.84
C GLY A 38 -0.54 -15.31 -3.36
N ARG A 39 -1.66 -15.23 -4.08
CA ARG A 39 -1.70 -15.34 -5.55
C ARG A 39 -1.56 -13.97 -6.20
N ASP A 40 -1.00 -13.96 -7.40
CA ASP A 40 -1.00 -12.77 -8.25
C ASP A 40 -2.42 -12.43 -8.70
N VAL A 41 -2.75 -11.15 -8.70
CA VAL A 41 -4.10 -10.65 -9.00
C VAL A 41 -4.03 -9.55 -10.04
N LEU A 42 -4.81 -9.71 -11.12
CA LEU A 42 -5.13 -8.62 -12.04
C LEU A 42 -6.56 -8.15 -11.76
N GLY A 43 -6.69 -6.95 -11.16
CA GLY A 43 -7.98 -6.36 -10.83
C GLY A 43 -8.40 -5.30 -11.86
N ILE A 44 -9.48 -5.54 -12.60
CA ILE A 44 -10.03 -4.58 -13.56
C ILE A 44 -11.36 -4.06 -13.02
N ALA A 45 -11.43 -2.76 -12.73
CA ALA A 45 -12.66 -2.08 -12.35
C ALA A 45 -12.59 -0.59 -12.70
N GLN A 46 -13.76 0.04 -12.85
CA GLN A 46 -13.87 1.48 -13.10
C GLN A 46 -13.26 2.29 -11.96
N THR A 47 -12.85 3.53 -12.24
CA THR A 47 -12.41 4.48 -11.21
C THR A 47 -13.53 4.73 -10.18
N GLY A 48 -13.15 5.00 -8.93
CA GLY A 48 -14.12 5.22 -7.84
C GLY A 48 -14.78 3.95 -7.28
N THR A 49 -14.42 2.76 -7.74
CA THR A 49 -15.01 1.47 -7.27
C THR A 49 -14.31 0.87 -6.03
N GLY A 50 -13.40 1.62 -5.41
CA GLY A 50 -12.71 1.16 -4.20
C GLY A 50 -11.51 0.23 -4.44
N LYS A 51 -10.90 0.26 -5.64
CA LYS A 51 -9.71 -0.53 -6.00
C LYS A 51 -8.54 -0.37 -5.01
N THR A 52 -8.36 0.82 -4.44
CA THR A 52 -7.28 1.06 -3.46
C THR A 52 -7.36 0.10 -2.29
N ALA A 53 -8.54 -0.04 -1.67
CA ALA A 53 -8.75 -0.98 -0.57
C ALA A 53 -8.55 -2.44 -0.99
N SER A 54 -8.85 -2.78 -2.26
CA SER A 54 -8.66 -4.14 -2.79
C SER A 54 -7.20 -4.62 -2.73
N PHE A 55 -6.22 -3.70 -2.83
CA PHE A 55 -4.80 -4.05 -2.72
C PHE A 55 -4.16 -3.62 -1.40
N THR A 56 -4.60 -2.52 -0.77
CA THR A 56 -3.98 -2.05 0.48
C THR A 56 -4.34 -2.93 1.68
N LEU A 57 -5.58 -3.40 1.78
CA LEU A 57 -6.02 -4.27 2.89
C LEU A 57 -5.25 -5.60 2.96
N PRO A 58 -5.13 -6.40 1.87
CA PRO A 58 -4.35 -7.62 1.91
C PRO A 58 -2.85 -7.36 2.08
N LEU A 59 -2.34 -6.22 1.60
CA LEU A 59 -0.96 -5.80 1.81
C LEU A 59 -0.69 -5.50 3.30
N ILE A 60 -1.58 -4.76 3.96
CA ILE A 60 -1.50 -4.48 5.41
C ILE A 60 -1.49 -5.80 6.18
N GLU A 61 -2.48 -6.67 5.93
CA GLU A 61 -2.61 -7.97 6.59
C GLU A 61 -1.32 -8.80 6.48
N LYS A 62 -0.74 -8.88 5.28
CA LYS A 62 0.51 -9.62 5.04
C LYS A 62 1.70 -9.04 5.81
N LEU A 63 1.78 -7.71 5.94
CA LEU A 63 2.92 -7.05 6.56
C LEU A 63 2.83 -6.91 8.08
N MET A 64 1.65 -7.09 8.69
CA MET A 64 1.43 -6.93 10.14
C MET A 64 2.44 -7.71 10.99
N ASN A 65 2.94 -8.83 10.49
CA ASN A 65 4.01 -9.59 11.11
C ASN A 65 5.38 -9.15 10.57
N GLY A 66 6.16 -8.45 11.40
CA GLY A 66 7.52 -8.03 11.08
C GLY A 66 7.69 -6.52 11.07
N ARG A 67 8.87 -6.07 10.61
CA ARG A 67 9.23 -4.65 10.53
C ARG A 67 10.24 -4.42 9.41
N ALA A 68 10.12 -3.28 8.73
CA ALA A 68 11.10 -2.86 7.75
C ALA A 68 12.47 -2.59 8.38
N LYS A 69 13.51 -2.77 7.58
CA LYS A 69 14.86 -2.32 7.89
C LYS A 69 15.10 -0.98 7.21
N ALA A 70 16.11 -0.25 7.67
CA ALA A 70 16.52 1.01 7.05
C ALA A 70 16.72 0.82 5.54
N ARG A 71 16.05 1.65 4.73
CA ARG A 71 16.09 1.66 3.26
C ARG A 71 15.59 0.39 2.56
N MET A 72 15.04 -0.58 3.29
CA MET A 72 14.58 -1.86 2.74
C MET A 72 13.09 -2.02 2.98
N PRO A 73 12.24 -1.44 2.11
CA PRO A 73 10.80 -1.59 2.24
C PRO A 73 10.34 -3.03 1.96
N ARG A 74 9.25 -3.42 2.61
CA ARG A 74 8.67 -4.77 2.48
C ARG A 74 7.59 -4.85 1.41
N SER A 75 7.05 -3.71 0.98
CA SER A 75 6.17 -3.62 -0.19
C SER A 75 6.40 -2.36 -1.00
N LEU A 76 6.03 -2.41 -2.28
CA LEU A 76 6.10 -1.30 -3.21
C LEU A 76 4.74 -1.11 -3.91
N ILE A 77 4.19 0.10 -3.87
CA ILE A 77 3.01 0.52 -4.63
C ILE A 77 3.44 1.61 -5.60
N ILE A 78 3.31 1.36 -6.89
CA ILE A 78 3.64 2.31 -7.95
C ILE A 78 2.35 2.93 -8.46
N THR A 79 2.29 4.27 -8.50
CA THR A 79 1.17 5.05 -9.04
C THR A 79 1.67 6.01 -10.12
N PRO A 80 0.87 6.33 -11.16
CA PRO A 80 1.36 7.13 -12.28
C PRO A 80 1.48 8.62 -11.96
N THR A 81 0.71 9.12 -10.98
CA THR A 81 0.71 10.53 -10.58
C THR A 81 0.98 10.71 -9.10
N ARG A 82 1.36 11.94 -8.72
CA ARG A 82 1.65 12.29 -7.32
C ARG A 82 0.38 12.36 -6.49
N GLU A 83 -0.69 12.80 -7.13
CA GLU A 83 -2.02 12.97 -6.55
C GLU A 83 -2.61 11.60 -6.20
N LEU A 84 -2.46 10.61 -7.09
CA LEU A 84 -2.85 9.22 -6.80
C LEU A 84 -1.97 8.61 -5.71
N ALA A 85 -0.66 8.86 -5.73
CA ALA A 85 0.25 8.40 -4.68
C ALA A 85 -0.19 8.93 -3.29
N ALA A 86 -0.53 10.22 -3.22
CA ALA A 86 -1.01 10.86 -2.00
C ALA A 86 -2.36 10.26 -1.53
N GLN A 87 -3.30 10.03 -2.44
CA GLN A 87 -4.58 9.38 -2.11
C GLN A 87 -4.40 7.95 -1.60
N VAL A 88 -3.48 7.17 -2.19
CA VAL A 88 -3.14 5.84 -1.71
C VAL A 88 -2.52 5.90 -0.31
N ALA A 89 -1.62 6.87 -0.07
CA ALA A 89 -1.03 7.09 1.25
C ALA A 89 -2.07 7.44 2.32
N GLU A 90 -3.00 8.36 2.02
CA GLU A 90 -4.10 8.73 2.93
C GLU A 90 -5.01 7.52 3.25
N ASN A 91 -5.32 6.70 2.24
CA ASN A 91 -6.12 5.49 2.45
C ASN A 91 -5.37 4.45 3.28
N PHE A 92 -4.06 4.30 3.05
CA PHE A 92 -3.22 3.43 3.87
C PHE A 92 -3.25 3.86 5.34
N GLU A 93 -3.09 5.16 5.65
CA GLU A 93 -3.13 5.65 7.03
C GLU A 93 -4.45 5.33 7.73
N LYS A 94 -5.58 5.43 7.01
CA LYS A 94 -6.90 5.06 7.54
C LYS A 94 -6.97 3.57 7.86
N TYR A 95 -6.58 2.72 6.93
CA TYR A 95 -6.72 1.26 7.08
C TYR A 95 -5.69 0.64 8.02
N ALA A 96 -4.52 1.27 8.16
CA ALA A 96 -3.43 0.82 9.00
C ALA A 96 -3.47 1.42 10.43
N ALA A 97 -4.50 2.20 10.78
CA ALA A 97 -4.59 2.97 12.02
C ALA A 97 -4.35 2.15 13.29
N ASN A 98 -4.76 0.88 13.30
CA ASN A 98 -4.60 -0.05 14.44
C ASN A 98 -3.38 -0.98 14.28
N THR A 99 -2.41 -0.61 13.45
CA THR A 99 -1.19 -1.41 13.19
C THR A 99 0.06 -0.61 13.54
N LYS A 100 1.22 -1.28 13.53
CA LYS A 100 2.54 -0.64 13.71
C LYS A 100 3.26 -0.36 12.39
N LEU A 101 2.57 -0.53 11.25
CA LEU A 101 3.17 -0.41 9.94
C LEU A 101 3.55 1.04 9.66
N THR A 102 4.72 1.24 9.05
CA THR A 102 5.18 2.56 8.60
C THR A 102 5.12 2.67 7.08
N MET A 103 4.97 3.89 6.59
CA MET A 103 4.91 4.17 5.15
C MET A 103 5.83 5.32 4.75
N ALA A 104 6.46 5.22 3.58
CA ALA A 104 7.13 6.31 2.89
C ALA A 104 6.39 6.67 1.60
N LEU A 105 6.17 7.97 1.38
CA LEU A 105 5.61 8.51 0.15
C LEU A 105 6.71 9.17 -0.69
N LEU A 106 7.00 8.61 -1.86
CA LEU A 106 8.06 9.07 -2.77
C LEU A 106 7.49 9.70 -4.04
N ILE A 107 7.35 11.02 -4.00
CA ILE A 107 6.82 11.81 -5.10
C ILE A 107 7.76 12.95 -5.50
N GLY A 108 7.76 13.29 -6.79
CA GLY A 108 8.49 14.43 -7.34
C GLY A 108 7.92 15.79 -6.88
N GLY A 109 8.72 16.85 -6.99
CA GLY A 109 8.32 18.21 -6.58
C GLY A 109 8.35 18.47 -5.07
N VAL A 110 8.67 17.46 -4.26
CA VAL A 110 8.93 17.59 -2.82
C VAL A 110 10.42 17.35 -2.54
N ALA A 111 10.96 18.01 -1.52
CA ALA A 111 12.36 17.86 -1.13
C ALA A 111 12.72 16.40 -0.82
N PHE A 112 13.96 16.00 -1.14
CA PHE A 112 14.48 14.66 -0.87
C PHE A 112 14.62 14.37 0.62
N GLY A 113 15.09 15.36 1.40
CA GLY A 113 15.45 15.20 2.81
C GLY A 113 14.38 14.50 3.67
N PRO A 114 13.13 15.00 3.71
CA PRO A 114 12.06 14.36 4.49
C PRO A 114 11.78 12.92 4.06
N GLN A 115 11.76 12.65 2.75
CA GLN A 115 11.56 11.31 2.20
C GLN A 115 12.71 10.37 2.59
N GLU A 116 13.95 10.83 2.48
CA GLU A 116 15.14 10.07 2.90
C GLU A 116 15.14 9.79 4.40
N GLN A 117 14.68 10.73 5.23
CA GLN A 117 14.57 10.51 6.68
C GLN A 117 13.62 9.36 7.02
N VAL A 118 12.48 9.27 6.35
CA VAL A 118 11.53 8.15 6.54
C VAL A 118 12.17 6.83 6.07
N LEU A 119 12.77 6.82 4.88
CA LEU A 119 13.48 5.63 4.35
C LEU A 119 14.59 5.16 5.30
N ASN A 120 15.38 6.07 5.87
CA ASN A 120 16.46 5.74 6.81
C ASN A 120 15.96 5.13 8.13
N ARG A 121 14.74 5.46 8.57
CA ARG A 121 14.11 4.82 9.74
C ARG A 121 13.58 3.42 9.42
N GLY A 122 13.24 3.18 8.16
CA GLY A 122 12.56 1.96 7.70
C GLY A 122 11.07 2.23 7.48
N ALA A 123 10.59 1.89 6.28
CA ALA A 123 9.20 2.00 5.88
C ALA A 123 8.71 0.63 5.41
N ASP A 124 7.66 0.09 6.03
CA ASP A 124 7.08 -1.19 5.59
C ASP A 124 6.49 -1.06 4.20
N VAL A 125 5.75 0.02 3.98
CA VAL A 125 5.07 0.32 2.72
C VAL A 125 5.72 1.49 2.02
N LEU A 126 6.14 1.27 0.78
CA LEU A 126 6.61 2.33 -0.09
C LEU A 126 5.56 2.65 -1.15
N VAL A 127 5.00 3.85 -1.11
CA VAL A 127 4.10 4.38 -2.16
C VAL A 127 4.90 5.38 -2.99
N ALA A 128 4.97 5.19 -4.31
CA ALA A 128 5.89 5.97 -5.12
C ALA A 128 5.39 6.25 -6.54
N THR A 129 5.76 7.44 -7.04
CA THR A 129 5.78 7.70 -8.49
C THR A 129 7.08 7.18 -9.12
N PRO A 130 7.06 6.68 -10.38
CA PRO A 130 8.23 6.06 -11.01
C PRO A 130 9.50 6.92 -10.98
N GLY A 131 9.41 8.20 -11.35
CA GLY A 131 10.59 9.08 -11.42
C GLY A 131 11.31 9.21 -10.08
N ARG A 132 10.59 9.53 -8.99
CA ARG A 132 11.21 9.68 -7.67
C ARG A 132 11.70 8.36 -7.10
N LEU A 133 11.01 7.25 -7.38
CA LEU A 133 11.47 5.91 -7.01
C LEU A 133 12.83 5.60 -7.64
N LEU A 134 12.95 5.82 -8.96
CA LEU A 134 14.18 5.59 -9.71
C LEU A 134 15.31 6.49 -9.21
N ASP A 135 15.06 7.79 -9.02
CA ASP A 135 16.06 8.72 -8.47
C ASP A 135 16.65 8.23 -7.14
N GLN A 136 15.80 7.77 -6.22
CA GLN A 136 16.23 7.30 -4.90
C GLN A 136 16.94 5.95 -4.98
N PHE A 137 16.49 5.06 -5.87
CA PHE A 137 17.11 3.76 -6.11
C PHE A 137 18.53 3.91 -6.70
N GLU A 138 18.69 4.72 -7.76
CA GLU A 138 19.97 4.98 -8.41
C GLU A 138 20.99 5.65 -7.47
N ARG A 139 20.51 6.47 -6.53
CA ARG A 139 21.34 7.08 -5.47
C ARG A 139 21.69 6.13 -4.33
N GLY A 140 21.28 4.86 -4.38
CA GLY A 140 21.50 3.86 -3.33
C GLY A 140 20.74 4.16 -2.02
N LYS A 141 19.63 4.91 -2.10
CA LYS A 141 18.82 5.29 -0.94
C LYS A 141 17.73 4.26 -0.64
N ILE A 142 17.48 3.33 -1.55
CA ILE A 142 16.49 2.25 -1.41
C ILE A 142 17.11 0.94 -1.89
N LEU A 143 16.83 -0.14 -1.18
CA LEU A 143 17.21 -1.50 -1.51
C LEU A 143 15.92 -2.34 -1.60
N LEU A 144 15.55 -2.77 -2.82
CA LEU A 144 14.28 -3.48 -3.06
C LEU A 144 14.35 -4.99 -2.77
N ALA A 145 15.45 -5.48 -2.19
CA ALA A 145 15.71 -6.90 -2.00
C ALA A 145 14.76 -7.59 -0.99
N ASP A 146 14.04 -6.83 -0.16
CA ASP A 146 13.09 -7.36 0.83
C ASP A 146 11.63 -7.09 0.44
N VAL A 147 11.38 -6.65 -0.79
CA VAL A 147 10.01 -6.42 -1.29
C VAL A 147 9.31 -7.79 -1.46
N GLN A 148 8.23 -7.98 -0.72
CA GLN A 148 7.43 -9.21 -0.67
C GLN A 148 6.12 -9.09 -1.46
N VAL A 149 5.71 -7.85 -1.74
CA VAL A 149 4.48 -7.49 -2.46
C VAL A 149 4.77 -6.26 -3.31
N MET A 150 4.42 -6.34 -4.59
CA MET A 150 4.44 -5.21 -5.50
C MET A 150 3.03 -4.98 -6.05
N VAL A 151 2.61 -3.73 -6.07
CA VAL A 151 1.34 -3.26 -6.65
C VAL A 151 1.67 -2.24 -7.72
N VAL A 152 1.04 -2.40 -8.89
CA VAL A 152 1.05 -1.41 -9.97
C VAL A 152 -0.37 -0.91 -10.13
N ASP A 153 -0.63 0.33 -9.75
CA ASP A 153 -1.93 0.98 -9.94
C ASP A 153 -1.97 1.68 -11.31
N GLU A 154 -3.14 1.67 -11.94
CA GLU A 154 -3.33 2.11 -13.34
C GLU A 154 -2.30 1.47 -14.31
N ALA A 155 -2.10 0.15 -14.22
CA ALA A 155 -1.11 -0.60 -15.00
C ALA A 155 -1.32 -0.60 -16.52
N ASP A 156 -2.42 -0.03 -17.00
CA ASP A 156 -2.70 0.22 -18.42
C ASP A 156 -2.04 1.50 -18.96
N ARG A 157 -1.43 2.33 -18.09
CA ARG A 157 -0.79 3.60 -18.41
C ARG A 157 0.73 3.56 -18.42
#